data_AF-U1QBL2-F1
#
_entry.id   AF-U1QBL2-F1
#
_cell.length_a   1.000
_cell.length_b   1.000
_cell.length_c   1.000
_cell.angle_alpha   90.00
_cell.angle_beta   90.00
_cell.angle_gamma   90.00
#
_symmetry.space_group_name_H-M   'P 1'
#
loop_
_entity.id
_entity.type
_entity.pdbx_description
1 polymer ?
#
loop_
_entity_poly.entity_id
_entity_poly.type
_entity_poly.pdbx_seq_one_letter_code
_entity_poly.pdbx_strand_id
1 'polypeptide(L)'
;VADGSGAVTMDDGDPPIIQSNPGVVKPFEVLIEAVNRPKYDEFDPTVILFLTFPAFFGFMIGDLGYGLIYMGIGYYLYSAFDSPGFQSMGGVTIIAGIFTAVFGILYGEIFGLHLIATHFWEAIVGLKHAPIEKGLSPAGVEWATGWLVVSVVVGILHLNMAWIIGFVEDLQMHDIKHAIYENGSWLLMMNGLWVWIFSDAIKNAEVLPPFVYETFSSGGVIPLGFNGFPAMELFTIPVLGGVSMTVPLLVFIIGLVVLAYGELVEVVEFLNVLVNVLSYTRLAAVLLAKAGMAFTVNLLFFGVYVTETSSGAAEWHFGVSHSPAYYLDHGYHGEAVTEV
;
A
#
# COMPACT_ATOMS: atom_id res chain seq x y z
N VAL A 1 33.38 24.90 15.81
CA VAL A 1 32.65 24.68 17.08
C VAL A 1 31.17 24.74 16.74
N ALA A 2 30.56 23.59 16.53
CA ALA A 2 29.14 23.42 16.24
C ALA A 2 28.78 22.00 16.67
N ASP A 3 28.80 21.79 17.98
CA ASP A 3 28.21 20.61 18.60
C ASP A 3 26.71 20.87 18.68
N GLY A 4 25.94 20.08 17.94
CA GLY A 4 24.49 20.10 17.89
C GLY A 4 23.85 19.44 19.12
N SER A 5 24.59 19.21 20.20
CA SER A 5 24.05 18.88 21.52
C SER A 5 23.32 20.10 22.12
N GLY A 6 22.27 20.56 21.46
CA GLY A 6 21.27 21.42 22.09
C GLY A 6 20.50 20.57 23.09
N ALA A 7 21.00 20.49 24.33
CA ALA A 7 20.22 20.01 25.46
C ALA A 7 18.99 20.92 25.57
N VAL A 8 17.85 20.44 25.08
CA VAL A 8 16.56 21.07 25.32
C VAL A 8 16.23 20.79 26.78
N THR A 9 16.23 21.85 27.57
CA THR A 9 16.02 21.79 29.01
C THR A 9 14.56 21.49 29.35
N MET A 10 14.39 20.45 30.17
CA MET A 10 13.36 20.21 31.20
C MET A 10 12.01 20.95 31.02
N ASP A 11 10.98 20.20 30.64
CA ASP A 11 9.66 20.38 31.23
C ASP A 11 9.56 19.38 32.40
N ASP A 12 8.86 19.75 33.47
CA ASP A 12 9.00 19.19 34.82
C ASP A 12 8.90 17.65 34.93
N GLY A 13 10.02 16.98 35.24
CA GLY A 13 10.01 15.66 35.90
C GLY A 13 10.16 14.42 35.00
N ASP A 14 10.13 14.55 33.67
CA ASP A 14 10.21 13.39 32.78
C ASP A 14 11.66 12.92 32.54
N PRO A 15 11.93 11.60 32.58
CA PRO A 15 13.25 11.05 32.36
C PRO A 15 13.73 11.25 30.91
N PRO A 16 15.05 11.37 30.67
CA PRO A 16 15.57 11.54 29.32
C PRO A 16 15.28 10.32 28.45
N ILE A 17 14.85 10.57 27.22
CA ILE A 17 14.41 9.54 26.27
C ILE A 17 15.54 9.24 25.29
N ILE A 18 16.06 8.01 25.34
CA ILE A 18 17.08 7.50 24.43
C ILE A 18 16.49 6.31 23.70
N GLN A 19 16.27 6.43 22.39
CA GLN A 19 15.88 5.31 21.55
C GLN A 19 17.05 4.33 21.41
N SER A 20 16.74 3.04 21.56
CA SER A 20 17.73 1.97 21.45
C SER A 20 17.24 0.93 20.44
N ASN A 21 17.19 1.32 19.16
CA ASN A 21 16.77 0.39 18.12
C ASN A 21 17.94 -0.45 17.56
N PRO A 22 17.66 -1.67 17.06
CA PRO A 22 18.65 -2.49 16.37
C PRO A 22 19.30 -1.74 15.20
N GLY A 23 20.56 -2.06 14.87
CA GLY A 23 21.36 -1.28 13.91
C GLY A 23 20.75 -1.10 12.50
N VAL A 24 19.85 -1.99 12.07
CA VAL A 24 19.13 -1.90 10.79
C VAL A 24 17.92 -0.94 10.86
N VAL A 25 17.34 -0.78 12.04
CA VAL A 25 16.19 0.09 12.34
C VAL A 25 16.64 1.49 12.71
N LYS A 26 17.85 1.63 13.26
CA LYS A 26 18.46 2.90 13.68
C LYS A 26 18.36 4.05 12.65
N PRO A 27 18.53 3.84 11.33
CA PRO A 27 18.37 4.91 10.35
C PRO A 27 16.96 5.53 10.28
N PHE A 28 15.95 4.86 10.84
CA PHE A 28 14.57 5.34 10.87
C PHE A 28 14.27 6.18 12.13
N GLU A 29 15.13 6.16 13.15
CA GLU A 29 14.98 6.98 14.36
C GLU A 29 14.94 8.47 14.01
N VAL A 30 15.83 8.94 13.13
CA VAL A 30 15.88 10.34 12.70
C VAL A 30 14.58 10.79 12.02
N LEU A 31 13.86 9.88 11.36
CA LEU A 31 12.56 10.21 10.76
C LEU A 31 11.48 10.40 11.83
N ILE A 32 11.52 9.61 12.90
CA ILE A 32 10.62 9.77 14.05
C ILE A 32 10.98 11.03 14.83
N GLU A 33 12.25 11.26 15.13
CA GLU A 33 12.72 12.46 15.82
C GLU A 33 12.37 13.77 15.09
N ALA A 34 12.29 13.74 13.76
CA ALA A 34 11.87 14.89 12.96
C ALA A 34 10.38 15.22 13.09
N VAL A 35 9.53 14.25 13.47
CA VAL A 35 8.10 14.46 13.72
C VAL A 35 7.88 14.79 15.19
N ASN A 36 8.21 13.87 16.08
CA ASN A 36 8.24 14.07 17.52
C ASN A 36 8.94 12.88 18.19
N ARG A 37 9.62 13.11 19.33
CA ARG A 37 10.17 12.01 20.13
C ARG A 37 9.02 11.33 20.89
N PRO A 38 8.90 9.99 20.89
CA PRO A 38 7.95 9.27 21.74
C PRO A 38 8.19 9.62 23.21
N LYS A 39 7.16 9.58 24.07
CA LYS A 39 7.36 9.70 25.53
C LYS A 39 8.03 8.46 26.09
N TYR A 40 8.51 8.55 27.33
CA TYR A 40 9.27 7.48 27.98
C TYR A 40 8.45 6.19 28.14
N ASP A 41 7.15 6.31 28.42
CA ASP A 41 6.24 5.19 28.62
C ASP A 41 5.46 4.82 27.34
N GLU A 42 5.75 5.47 26.21
CA GLU A 42 5.06 5.23 24.94
C GLU A 42 5.76 4.17 24.07
N PHE A 43 4.98 3.46 23.26
CA PHE A 43 5.52 2.47 22.33
C PHE A 43 6.31 3.15 21.21
N ASP A 44 7.56 2.74 20.98
CA ASP A 44 8.39 3.28 19.90
C ASP A 44 7.90 2.81 18.50
N PRO A 45 7.31 3.70 17.66
CA PRO A 45 6.80 3.31 16.35
C PRO A 45 7.91 3.03 15.32
N THR A 46 9.19 3.24 15.66
CA THR A 46 10.31 3.15 14.71
C THR A 46 10.39 1.79 14.03
N VAL A 47 10.12 0.68 14.74
CA VAL A 47 10.14 -0.67 14.15
C VAL A 47 9.02 -0.85 13.11
N ILE A 48 7.84 -0.30 13.38
CA ILE A 48 6.70 -0.37 12.46
C ILE A 48 6.96 0.51 11.24
N LEU A 49 7.52 1.70 11.45
CA LEU A 49 7.92 2.57 10.36
C LEU A 49 8.98 1.89 9.49
N PHE A 50 9.99 1.28 10.10
CA PHE A 50 11.02 0.51 9.41
C PHE A 50 10.46 -0.61 8.53
N LEU A 51 9.38 -1.27 8.94
CA LEU A 51 8.77 -2.34 8.15
C LEU A 51 7.82 -1.80 7.08
N THR A 52 6.94 -0.88 7.46
CA THR A 52 5.82 -0.44 6.62
C THR A 52 6.23 0.58 5.57
N PHE A 53 7.12 1.52 5.91
CA PHE A 53 7.55 2.57 4.97
C PHE A 53 8.30 1.98 3.76
N PRO A 54 9.37 1.16 3.93
CA PRO A 54 10.03 0.52 2.80
C PRO A 54 9.13 -0.44 2.04
N ALA A 55 8.21 -1.14 2.71
CA ALA A 55 7.25 -2.00 2.04
C ALA A 55 6.30 -1.20 1.12
N PHE A 56 5.76 -0.08 1.58
CA PHE A 56 4.89 0.79 0.78
C PHE A 56 5.66 1.47 -0.35
N PHE A 57 6.87 1.96 -0.08
CA PHE A 57 7.73 2.54 -1.10
C PHE A 57 8.11 1.53 -2.18
N GLY A 58 8.47 0.32 -1.75
CA GLY A 58 8.77 -0.81 -2.63
C GLY A 58 7.57 -1.21 -3.48
N PHE A 59 6.38 -1.28 -2.88
CA PHE A 59 5.12 -1.55 -3.57
C PHE A 59 4.81 -0.50 -4.64
N MET A 60 4.93 0.80 -4.32
CA MET A 60 4.63 1.90 -5.24
C MET A 60 5.55 1.91 -6.47
N ILE A 61 6.86 1.68 -6.28
CA ILE A 61 7.83 1.80 -7.38
C ILE A 61 8.06 0.47 -8.09
N GLY A 62 8.29 -0.57 -7.29
CA GLY A 62 8.47 -1.98 -7.68
C GLY A 62 9.22 -2.18 -8.99
N ASP A 63 10.53 -1.96 -9.01
CA ASP A 63 11.34 -2.12 -10.22
C ASP A 63 12.78 -2.44 -9.83
N LEU A 64 13.34 -3.49 -10.42
CA LEU A 64 14.68 -3.93 -10.04
C LEU A 64 15.75 -2.89 -10.41
N GLY A 65 15.62 -2.24 -11.57
CA GLY A 65 16.57 -1.23 -12.03
C GLY A 65 16.59 0.00 -11.12
N TYR A 66 15.41 0.54 -10.79
CA TYR A 66 15.32 1.67 -9.86
C TYR A 66 15.75 1.29 -8.44
N GLY A 67 15.41 0.08 -7.97
CA GLY A 67 15.86 -0.44 -6.67
C GLY A 67 17.37 -0.49 -6.54
N LEU A 68 18.09 -0.98 -7.57
CA LEU A 68 19.55 -1.00 -7.62
C LEU A 68 20.14 0.42 -7.58
N ILE A 69 19.53 1.37 -8.30
CA ILE A 69 19.97 2.78 -8.28
C ILE A 69 19.78 3.39 -6.89
N TYR A 70 18.63 3.16 -6.24
CA TYR A 70 18.40 3.65 -4.89
C TYR A 70 19.38 3.06 -3.88
N MET A 71 19.69 1.76 -3.97
CA MET A 71 20.74 1.17 -3.14
C MET A 71 22.11 1.80 -3.40
N GLY A 72 22.46 2.10 -4.66
CA GLY A 72 23.70 2.79 -5.01
C GLY A 72 23.79 4.22 -4.45
N ILE A 73 22.71 5.00 -4.59
CA ILE A 73 22.63 6.37 -4.04
C ILE A 73 22.67 6.33 -2.52
N GLY A 74 21.93 5.41 -1.88
CA GLY A 74 21.91 5.26 -0.44
C GLY A 74 23.27 4.85 0.12
N TYR A 75 23.97 3.94 -0.56
CA TYR A 75 25.34 3.55 -0.20
C TYR A 75 26.33 4.71 -0.36
N TYR A 76 26.22 5.49 -1.44
CA TYR A 76 27.02 6.70 -1.62
C TYR A 76 26.75 7.72 -0.51
N LEU A 77 25.49 7.96 -0.15
CA LEU A 77 25.11 8.88 0.91
C LEU A 77 25.62 8.43 2.29
N TYR A 78 25.59 7.12 2.54
CA TYR A 78 26.07 6.51 3.78
C TYR A 78 27.60 6.55 3.91
N SER A 79 28.33 6.41 2.80
CA SER A 79 29.80 6.33 2.79
C SER A 79 30.52 7.65 2.52
N ALA A 80 29.88 8.60 1.83
CA ALA A 80 30.49 9.88 1.47
C ALA A 80 30.27 10.99 2.50
N PHE A 81 29.32 10.82 3.43
CA PHE A 81 28.98 11.83 4.43
C PHE A 81 29.06 11.27 5.86
N ASP A 82 29.74 12.00 6.75
CA ASP A 82 29.89 11.64 8.17
C ASP A 82 28.80 12.25 9.08
N SER A 83 27.86 12.99 8.51
CA SER A 83 26.79 13.60 9.29
C SER A 83 25.71 12.56 9.61
N PRO A 84 25.26 12.46 10.89
CA PRO A 84 24.26 11.49 11.31
C PRO A 84 22.99 11.51 10.47
N GLY A 85 22.52 12.70 10.06
CA GLY A 85 21.31 12.84 9.23
C GLY A 85 21.49 12.26 7.82
N PHE A 86 22.64 12.48 7.19
CA PHE A 86 22.93 11.93 5.86
C PHE A 86 23.10 10.40 5.90
N GLN A 87 23.76 9.87 6.93
CA GLN A 87 23.87 8.43 7.13
C GLN A 87 22.50 7.78 7.38
N SER A 88 21.63 8.44 8.14
CA SER A 88 20.26 7.99 8.38
C SER A 88 19.46 7.92 7.07
N MET A 89 19.47 9.01 6.28
CA MET A 89 18.81 9.04 4.97
C MET A 89 19.39 7.99 4.02
N GLY A 90 20.70 7.77 4.04
CA GLY A 90 21.38 6.74 3.25
C GLY A 90 20.88 5.34 3.64
N GLY A 91 20.82 5.04 4.93
CA GLY A 91 20.28 3.79 5.46
C GLY A 91 18.82 3.55 5.06
N VAL A 92 17.95 4.56 5.23
CA VAL A 92 16.54 4.47 4.81
C VAL A 92 16.44 4.21 3.31
N THR A 93 17.24 4.90 2.49
CA THR A 93 17.24 4.76 1.03
C THR A 93 17.73 3.38 0.59
N ILE A 94 18.73 2.80 1.27
CA ILE A 94 19.20 1.43 0.98
C ILE A 94 18.08 0.43 1.26
N ILE A 95 17.45 0.49 2.42
CA ILE A 95 16.36 -0.44 2.78
C ILE A 95 15.17 -0.27 1.83
N ALA A 96 14.78 0.96 1.53
CA ALA A 96 13.75 1.25 0.54
C ALA A 96 14.11 0.67 -0.84
N GLY A 97 15.36 0.83 -1.28
CA GLY A 97 15.88 0.26 -2.53
C GLY A 97 15.86 -1.27 -2.57
N ILE A 98 16.16 -1.94 -1.45
CA ILE A 98 16.04 -3.40 -1.31
C ILE A 98 14.60 -3.84 -1.52
N PHE A 99 13.64 -3.20 -0.83
CA PHE A 99 12.22 -3.53 -1.00
C PHE A 99 11.74 -3.23 -2.43
N THR A 100 12.15 -2.11 -3.03
CA THR A 100 11.84 -1.80 -4.45
C THR A 100 12.42 -2.85 -5.39
N ALA A 101 13.62 -3.37 -5.14
CA ALA A 101 14.22 -4.44 -5.93
C ALA A 101 13.46 -5.77 -5.78
N VAL A 102 13.08 -6.13 -4.55
CA VAL A 102 12.28 -7.34 -4.26
C VAL A 102 10.93 -7.27 -4.98
N PHE A 103 10.20 -6.17 -4.83
CA PHE A 103 8.94 -5.97 -5.55
C PHE A 103 9.15 -5.89 -7.07
N GLY A 104 10.27 -5.33 -7.53
CA GLY A 104 10.63 -5.33 -8.96
C GLY A 104 10.82 -6.72 -9.55
N ILE A 105 11.42 -7.65 -8.78
CA ILE A 105 11.54 -9.06 -9.18
C ILE A 105 10.15 -9.72 -9.20
N LEU A 106 9.30 -9.43 -8.21
CA LEU A 106 7.93 -9.96 -8.13
C LEU A 106 7.05 -9.47 -9.30
N TYR A 107 7.20 -8.20 -9.71
CA TYR A 107 6.53 -7.64 -10.88
C TYR A 107 7.17 -8.06 -12.21
N GLY A 108 8.40 -8.59 -12.19
CA GLY A 108 9.11 -9.02 -13.40
C GLY A 108 9.62 -7.87 -14.29
N GLU A 109 9.87 -6.68 -13.73
CA GLU A 109 10.28 -5.49 -14.47
C GLU A 109 11.70 -4.99 -14.13
N ILE A 110 12.47 -4.65 -15.18
CA ILE A 110 13.71 -3.86 -15.09
C ILE A 110 13.54 -2.61 -15.96
N PHE A 111 13.65 -1.42 -15.37
CA PHE A 111 13.52 -0.14 -16.09
C PHE A 111 12.20 -0.03 -16.89
N GLY A 112 11.12 -0.60 -16.36
CA GLY A 112 9.83 -0.68 -17.05
C GLY A 112 9.78 -1.59 -18.29
N LEU A 113 10.85 -2.35 -18.56
CA LEU A 113 10.85 -3.39 -19.59
C LEU A 113 10.50 -4.73 -18.93
N HIS A 114 9.64 -5.52 -19.58
CA HIS A 114 9.24 -6.87 -19.14
C HIS A 114 10.38 -7.91 -19.31
N LEU A 115 11.64 -7.49 -19.30
CA LEU A 115 12.78 -8.36 -19.63
C LEU A 115 12.98 -9.50 -18.61
N ILE A 116 12.65 -9.31 -17.32
CA ILE A 116 12.70 -10.38 -16.32
C ILE A 116 11.55 -11.36 -16.53
N ALA A 117 10.33 -10.90 -16.81
CA ALA A 117 9.19 -11.76 -17.09
C ALA A 117 9.53 -12.73 -18.24
N THR A 118 10.08 -12.22 -19.35
CA THR A 118 10.40 -13.03 -20.54
C THR A 118 11.66 -13.89 -20.38
N HIS A 119 12.74 -13.39 -19.74
CA HIS A 119 14.03 -14.13 -19.69
C HIS A 119 14.29 -14.91 -18.40
N PHE A 120 13.55 -14.64 -17.31
CA PHE A 120 13.75 -15.32 -16.03
C PHE A 120 12.51 -16.13 -15.63
N TRP A 121 11.31 -15.55 -15.65
CA TRP A 121 10.09 -16.26 -15.23
C TRP A 121 9.58 -17.25 -16.28
N GLU A 122 9.53 -16.86 -17.56
CA GLU A 122 9.17 -17.77 -18.66
C GLU A 122 10.29 -18.78 -18.98
N ALA A 123 11.54 -18.32 -19.09
CA ALA A 123 12.64 -19.16 -19.59
C ALA A 123 13.32 -20.05 -18.54
N ILE A 124 13.31 -19.69 -17.25
CA ILE A 124 13.99 -20.46 -16.17
C ILE A 124 12.98 -21.12 -15.22
N VAL A 125 11.88 -20.44 -14.90
CA VAL A 125 10.89 -20.94 -13.93
C VAL A 125 9.70 -21.64 -14.61
N GLY A 126 9.48 -21.43 -15.91
CA GLY A 126 8.44 -22.11 -16.69
C GLY A 126 7.01 -21.61 -16.39
N LEU A 127 6.88 -20.43 -15.79
CA LEU A 127 5.59 -19.75 -15.58
C LEU A 127 5.32 -18.85 -16.78
N LYS A 128 4.12 -18.97 -17.38
CA LYS A 128 3.72 -18.20 -18.58
C LYS A 128 3.56 -16.69 -18.34
N HIS A 129 3.53 -16.26 -17.07
CA HIS A 129 3.36 -14.87 -16.65
C HIS A 129 4.19 -14.63 -15.36
N ALA A 130 4.53 -13.37 -15.08
CA ALA A 130 5.08 -13.00 -13.77
C ALA A 130 4.06 -13.32 -12.67
N PRO A 131 4.47 -13.70 -11.45
CA PRO A 131 3.53 -14.01 -10.36
C PRO A 131 2.55 -12.87 -10.03
N ILE A 132 2.92 -11.64 -10.39
CA ILE A 132 2.18 -10.42 -10.13
C ILE A 132 2.35 -9.47 -11.33
N GLU A 133 1.27 -9.08 -11.99
CA GLU A 133 1.32 -8.11 -13.10
C GLU A 133 0.94 -6.70 -12.64
N LYS A 134 1.55 -5.68 -13.26
CA LYS A 134 1.20 -4.27 -12.97
C LYS A 134 -0.10 -3.82 -13.63
N GLY A 135 -0.63 -4.61 -14.56
CA GLY A 135 -1.94 -4.42 -15.16
C GLY A 135 -2.04 -3.38 -16.28
N LEU A 136 -0.95 -3.19 -17.03
CA LEU A 136 -0.89 -2.23 -18.14
C LEU A 136 -1.00 -2.87 -19.53
N SER A 137 -0.94 -4.20 -19.63
CA SER A 137 -1.32 -4.92 -20.84
C SER A 137 -2.86 -5.00 -20.93
N PRO A 138 -3.45 -5.07 -22.14
CA PRO A 138 -4.90 -5.31 -22.28
C PRO A 138 -5.37 -6.59 -21.58
N ALA A 139 -4.48 -7.56 -21.41
CA ALA A 139 -4.71 -8.80 -20.65
C ALA A 139 -4.66 -8.62 -19.11
N GLY A 140 -4.09 -7.52 -18.62
CA GLY A 140 -3.84 -7.28 -17.19
C GLY A 140 -4.70 -6.19 -16.56
N VAL A 141 -5.67 -5.59 -17.26
CA VAL A 141 -6.48 -4.47 -16.73
C VAL A 141 -7.15 -4.80 -15.39
N GLU A 142 -7.51 -6.07 -15.18
CA GLU A 142 -8.05 -6.56 -13.90
C GLU A 142 -7.06 -6.40 -12.74
N TRP A 143 -5.75 -6.49 -12.97
CA TRP A 143 -4.73 -6.22 -11.96
C TRP A 143 -4.73 -4.75 -11.51
N ALA A 144 -4.99 -3.80 -12.43
CA ALA A 144 -5.00 -2.39 -12.09
C ALA A 144 -6.13 -2.05 -11.11
N THR A 145 -7.32 -2.60 -11.32
CA THR A 145 -8.44 -2.47 -10.38
C THR A 145 -8.21 -3.30 -9.12
N GLY A 146 -7.57 -4.47 -9.23
CA GLY A 146 -7.16 -5.29 -8.10
C GLY A 146 -6.23 -4.56 -7.12
N TRP A 147 -5.28 -3.77 -7.62
CA TRP A 147 -4.37 -2.99 -6.78
C TRP A 147 -5.07 -1.94 -5.93
N LEU A 148 -6.17 -1.35 -6.42
CA LEU A 148 -7.00 -0.42 -5.64
C LEU A 148 -7.59 -1.12 -4.43
N VAL A 149 -8.12 -2.33 -4.62
CA VAL A 149 -8.71 -3.14 -3.52
C VAL A 149 -7.63 -3.59 -2.55
N VAL A 150 -6.48 -4.05 -3.05
CA VAL A 150 -5.33 -4.42 -2.20
C VAL A 150 -4.87 -3.23 -1.36
N SER A 151 -4.79 -2.03 -1.94
CA SER A 151 -4.38 -0.82 -1.21
C SER A 151 -5.34 -0.47 -0.07
N VAL A 152 -6.64 -0.65 -0.30
CA VAL A 152 -7.68 -0.50 0.74
C VAL A 152 -7.47 -1.52 1.85
N VAL A 153 -7.27 -2.80 1.53
CA VAL A 153 -7.02 -3.86 2.52
C VAL A 153 -5.75 -3.58 3.33
N VAL A 154 -4.67 -3.16 2.67
CA VAL A 154 -3.42 -2.74 3.33
C VAL A 154 -3.67 -1.57 4.28
N GLY A 155 -4.48 -0.59 3.87
CA GLY A 155 -4.88 0.53 4.73
C GLY A 155 -5.67 0.09 5.97
N ILE A 156 -6.62 -0.84 5.80
CA ILE A 156 -7.38 -1.43 6.92
C ILE A 156 -6.43 -2.13 7.89
N LEU A 157 -5.51 -2.95 7.39
CA LEU A 157 -4.56 -3.70 8.23
C LEU A 157 -3.59 -2.77 8.96
N HIS A 158 -3.04 -1.77 8.28
CA HIS A 158 -2.11 -0.82 8.88
C HIS A 158 -2.80 0.02 9.96
N LEU A 159 -3.99 0.55 9.70
CA LEU A 159 -4.74 1.35 10.68
C LEU A 159 -5.25 0.51 11.86
N ASN A 160 -5.64 -0.75 11.63
CA ASN A 160 -5.95 -1.67 12.72
C ASN A 160 -4.72 -1.92 13.61
N MET A 161 -3.55 -2.13 13.02
CA MET A 161 -2.31 -2.30 13.79
C MET A 161 -2.03 -1.06 14.65
N ALA A 162 -2.20 0.14 14.10
CA ALA A 162 -2.01 1.39 14.84
C ALA A 162 -2.97 1.51 16.04
N TRP A 163 -4.28 1.31 15.84
CA TRP A 163 -5.25 1.38 16.95
C TRP A 163 -5.13 0.24 17.96
N ILE A 164 -4.68 -0.96 17.54
CA ILE A 164 -4.39 -2.05 18.48
C ILE A 164 -3.24 -1.66 19.41
N ILE A 165 -2.20 -1.02 18.87
CA ILE A 165 -1.07 -0.56 19.68
C ILE A 165 -1.52 0.54 20.64
N GLY A 166 -2.25 1.55 20.15
CA GLY A 166 -2.82 2.59 21.01
C GLY A 166 -3.73 2.01 22.10
N PHE A 167 -4.55 1.02 21.77
CA PHE A 167 -5.38 0.34 22.76
C PHE A 167 -4.56 -0.40 23.82
N VAL A 168 -3.48 -1.10 23.43
CA VAL A 168 -2.59 -1.80 24.37
C VAL A 168 -1.84 -0.81 25.26
N GLU A 169 -1.44 0.32 24.71
CA GLU A 169 -0.75 1.41 25.39
C GLU A 169 -1.67 2.09 26.43
N ASP A 170 -2.90 2.45 26.05
CA ASP A 170 -3.89 2.98 26.99
C ASP A 170 -4.27 1.99 28.08
N LEU A 171 -4.32 0.70 27.77
CA LEU A 171 -4.54 -0.33 28.78
C LEU A 171 -3.40 -0.44 29.79
N GLN A 172 -2.18 -0.05 29.42
CA GLN A 172 -1.01 -0.08 30.30
C GLN A 172 -0.88 1.21 31.11
N MET A 173 -1.18 2.37 30.51
CA MET A 173 -1.03 3.68 31.14
C MET A 173 -2.29 4.17 31.86
N HIS A 174 -3.48 3.76 31.40
CA HIS A 174 -4.78 4.22 31.88
C HIS A 174 -5.72 3.04 32.25
N ASP A 175 -6.98 3.35 32.60
CA ASP A 175 -8.01 2.36 32.91
C ASP A 175 -8.61 1.76 31.62
N ILE A 176 -9.06 0.50 31.69
CA ILE A 176 -9.78 -0.25 30.64
C ILE A 176 -10.92 0.57 30.04
N LYS A 177 -11.62 1.35 30.85
CA LYS A 177 -12.72 2.20 30.35
C LYS A 177 -12.24 3.23 29.35
N HIS A 178 -11.11 3.89 29.62
CA HIS A 178 -10.57 4.92 28.75
C HIS A 178 -10.11 4.32 27.43
N ALA A 179 -9.38 3.20 27.50
CA ALA A 179 -8.95 2.46 26.31
C ALA A 179 -10.13 2.02 25.41
N ILE A 180 -11.26 1.60 26.00
CA ILE A 180 -12.46 1.23 25.23
C ILE A 180 -13.14 2.45 24.59
N TYR A 181 -13.19 3.59 25.29
CA TYR A 181 -13.84 4.79 24.79
C TYR A 181 -13.06 5.47 23.67
N GLU A 182 -11.73 5.53 23.80
CA GLU A 182 -10.87 6.15 22.79
C GLU A 182 -10.52 5.13 21.70
N ASN A 183 -9.47 4.32 21.88
CA ASN A 183 -8.98 3.44 20.82
C ASN A 183 -9.91 2.27 20.46
N GLY A 184 -10.66 1.74 21.44
CA GLY A 184 -11.59 0.64 21.22
C GLY A 184 -12.79 1.04 20.35
N SER A 185 -13.28 2.28 20.48
CA SER A 185 -14.41 2.76 19.71
C SER A 185 -14.04 2.92 18.22
N TRP A 186 -12.88 3.51 17.95
CA TRP A 186 -12.30 3.63 16.60
C TRP A 186 -12.08 2.26 15.95
N LEU A 187 -11.56 1.28 16.69
CA LEU A 187 -11.35 -0.09 16.20
C LEU A 187 -12.68 -0.78 15.85
N LEU A 188 -13.70 -0.65 16.70
CA LEU A 188 -15.03 -1.20 16.42
C LEU A 188 -15.68 -0.53 15.20
N MET A 189 -15.57 0.80 15.09
CA MET A 189 -16.10 1.55 13.96
C MET A 189 -15.41 1.15 12.65
N MET A 190 -14.09 1.07 12.64
CA MET A 190 -13.32 0.66 11.47
C MET A 190 -13.75 -0.72 10.98
N ASN A 191 -13.73 -1.73 11.85
CA ASN A 191 -14.06 -3.09 11.46
C ASN A 191 -15.55 -3.21 11.11
N GLY A 192 -16.44 -2.54 11.85
CA GLY A 192 -17.87 -2.51 11.54
C GLY A 192 -18.16 -1.94 10.16
N LEU A 193 -17.57 -0.77 9.83
CA LEU A 193 -17.78 -0.12 8.54
C LEU A 193 -17.18 -0.93 7.39
N TRP A 194 -15.93 -1.39 7.50
CA TRP A 194 -15.26 -2.07 6.40
C TRP A 194 -15.77 -3.50 6.17
N VAL A 195 -16.11 -4.24 7.24
CA VAL A 195 -16.79 -5.54 7.09
C VAL A 195 -18.18 -5.33 6.46
N TRP A 196 -18.88 -4.24 6.77
CA TRP A 196 -20.14 -3.91 6.11
C TRP A 196 -19.94 -3.57 4.63
N ILE A 197 -18.93 -2.77 4.28
CA ILE A 197 -18.59 -2.43 2.89
C ILE A 197 -18.27 -3.69 2.07
N PHE A 198 -17.53 -4.64 2.64
CA PHE A 198 -17.21 -5.91 1.99
C PHE A 198 -18.30 -6.98 2.15
N SER A 199 -19.47 -6.65 2.69
CA SER A 199 -20.56 -7.61 2.89
C SER A 199 -21.46 -7.76 1.66
N ASP A 200 -22.10 -8.93 1.55
CA ASP A 200 -23.09 -9.19 0.50
C ASP A 200 -24.28 -8.21 0.54
N ALA A 201 -24.52 -7.53 1.67
CA ALA A 201 -25.57 -6.53 1.78
C ALA A 201 -25.34 -5.33 0.84
N ILE A 202 -24.09 -4.87 0.72
CA ILE A 202 -23.73 -3.77 -0.20
C ILE A 202 -23.53 -4.30 -1.62
N LYS A 203 -23.00 -5.51 -1.77
CA LYS A 203 -22.83 -6.17 -3.06
C LYS A 203 -24.17 -6.33 -3.79
N ASN A 204 -25.19 -6.84 -3.11
CA ASN A 204 -26.53 -7.04 -3.66
C ASN A 204 -27.27 -5.73 -3.94
N ALA A 205 -26.87 -4.63 -3.29
CA ALA A 205 -27.40 -3.31 -3.53
C ALA A 205 -26.76 -2.62 -4.76
N GLU A 206 -25.77 -3.25 -5.41
CA GLU A 206 -25.05 -2.76 -6.60
C GLU A 206 -24.47 -1.33 -6.45
N VAL A 207 -24.19 -0.91 -5.21
CA VAL A 207 -23.67 0.44 -4.91
C VAL A 207 -22.18 0.56 -5.27
N LEU A 208 -21.43 -0.54 -5.12
CA LEU A 208 -19.99 -0.57 -5.34
C LEU A 208 -19.65 -1.34 -6.62
N PRO A 209 -18.57 -0.95 -7.34
CA PRO A 209 -18.13 -1.67 -8.52
C PRO A 209 -17.83 -3.16 -8.26
N PRO A 210 -18.13 -4.07 -9.20
CA PRO A 210 -17.96 -5.52 -9.02
C PRO A 210 -16.54 -5.96 -8.66
N PHE A 211 -15.52 -5.26 -9.19
CA PHE A 211 -14.11 -5.60 -8.97
C PHE A 211 -13.71 -5.65 -7.49
N VAL A 212 -14.41 -4.91 -6.60
CA VAL A 212 -14.17 -4.91 -5.15
C VAL A 212 -14.35 -6.31 -4.53
N TYR A 213 -15.26 -7.11 -5.09
CA TYR A 213 -15.59 -8.45 -4.60
C TYR A 213 -14.95 -9.56 -5.43
N GLU A 214 -14.61 -9.26 -6.67
CA GLU A 214 -14.05 -10.24 -7.62
C GLU A 214 -12.52 -10.37 -7.47
N THR A 215 -11.82 -9.31 -7.05
CA THR A 215 -10.34 -9.28 -6.94
C THR A 215 -9.77 -10.46 -6.14
N PHE A 216 -10.42 -10.83 -5.03
CA PHE A 216 -9.97 -11.94 -4.15
C PHE A 216 -10.73 -13.26 -4.36
N SER A 217 -11.64 -13.30 -5.34
CA SER A 217 -12.42 -14.49 -5.66
C SER A 217 -11.53 -15.61 -6.21
N SER A 218 -12.01 -16.86 -6.21
CA SER A 218 -11.24 -18.00 -6.74
C SER A 218 -10.90 -17.89 -8.24
N GLY A 219 -11.62 -17.04 -8.98
CA GLY A 219 -11.31 -16.70 -10.38
C GLY A 219 -10.72 -15.30 -10.55
N GLY A 220 -10.45 -14.59 -9.46
CA GLY A 220 -9.91 -13.25 -9.47
C GLY A 220 -8.40 -13.21 -9.61
N VAL A 221 -7.90 -11.98 -9.73
CA VAL A 221 -6.49 -11.61 -9.82
C VAL A 221 -5.64 -12.26 -8.72
N ILE A 222 -6.17 -12.32 -7.49
CA ILE A 222 -5.52 -12.93 -6.34
C ILE A 222 -6.47 -14.02 -5.79
N PRO A 223 -6.28 -15.29 -6.16
CA PRO A 223 -7.24 -16.36 -5.86
C PRO A 223 -7.16 -16.83 -4.40
N LEU A 224 -7.66 -15.99 -3.49
CA LEU A 224 -7.79 -16.30 -2.06
C LEU A 224 -9.13 -16.97 -1.73
N GLY A 225 -10.06 -17.02 -2.69
CA GLY A 225 -11.39 -17.60 -2.51
C GLY A 225 -12.34 -16.74 -1.66
N PHE A 226 -12.02 -15.46 -1.47
CA PHE A 226 -12.80 -14.52 -0.69
C PHE A 226 -13.68 -13.65 -1.59
N ASN A 227 -15.01 -13.77 -1.45
CA ASN A 227 -15.99 -13.07 -2.30
C ASN A 227 -16.78 -11.99 -1.54
N GLY A 228 -16.34 -11.67 -0.32
CA GLY A 228 -17.06 -10.82 0.63
C GLY A 228 -17.50 -11.58 1.88
N PHE A 229 -18.01 -10.83 2.86
CA PHE A 229 -18.62 -11.37 4.06
C PHE A 229 -20.12 -11.63 3.84
N PRO A 230 -20.71 -12.67 4.46
CA PRO A 230 -22.16 -12.85 4.40
C PRO A 230 -22.86 -11.61 4.98
N ALA A 231 -24.02 -11.25 4.42
CA ALA A 231 -24.76 -10.05 4.79
C ALA A 231 -25.10 -9.97 6.30
N MET A 232 -25.12 -11.10 7.02
CA MET A 232 -25.38 -11.19 8.47
C MET A 232 -26.55 -10.28 8.91
N GLU A 233 -27.69 -10.41 8.23
CA GLU A 233 -28.87 -9.61 8.50
C GLU A 233 -29.51 -10.02 9.84
N LEU A 234 -29.84 -9.03 10.67
CA LEU A 234 -30.51 -9.24 11.96
C LEU A 234 -32.01 -9.00 11.85
N PHE A 235 -32.40 -7.79 11.45
CA PHE A 235 -33.79 -7.40 11.27
C PHE A 235 -33.90 -6.23 10.30
N THR A 236 -35.00 -6.17 9.56
CA THR A 236 -35.30 -5.07 8.64
C THR A 236 -36.09 -4.00 9.37
N ILE A 237 -35.67 -2.73 9.30
CA ILE A 237 -36.41 -1.61 9.92
C ILE A 237 -37.40 -1.04 8.88
N PRO A 238 -38.72 -1.25 9.03
CA PRO A 238 -39.69 -0.83 8.00
C PRO A 238 -39.80 0.69 7.86
N VAL A 239 -39.46 1.45 8.91
CA VAL A 239 -39.60 2.91 8.97
C VAL A 239 -38.49 3.64 8.19
N LEU A 240 -37.33 3.00 7.99
CA LEU A 240 -36.20 3.57 7.26
C LEU A 240 -36.09 2.95 5.85
N GLY A 241 -37.21 2.82 5.14
CA GLY A 241 -37.22 2.37 3.75
C GLY A 241 -36.80 0.91 3.51
N GLY A 242 -36.81 0.05 4.53
CA GLY A 242 -36.44 -1.36 4.38
C GLY A 242 -34.93 -1.65 4.48
N VAL A 243 -34.14 -0.76 5.09
CA VAL A 243 -32.73 -1.04 5.38
C VAL A 243 -32.65 -2.24 6.34
N SER A 244 -32.00 -3.33 5.90
CA SER A 244 -31.66 -4.47 6.75
C SER A 244 -30.53 -4.04 7.69
N MET A 245 -30.78 -4.11 8.99
CA MET A 245 -29.74 -3.88 9.99
C MET A 245 -28.85 -5.12 10.02
N THR A 246 -27.61 -4.96 9.57
CA THR A 246 -26.61 -6.02 9.54
C THR A 246 -25.76 -5.98 10.81
N VAL A 247 -25.18 -7.12 11.21
CA VAL A 247 -24.25 -7.19 12.37
C VAL A 247 -23.10 -6.17 12.24
N PRO A 248 -22.42 -6.03 11.08
CA PRO A 248 -21.33 -5.07 10.94
C PRO A 248 -21.76 -3.62 11.11
N LEU A 249 -22.94 -3.25 10.59
CA LEU A 249 -23.51 -1.92 10.77
C LEU A 249 -23.86 -1.66 12.23
N LEU A 250 -24.36 -2.66 12.95
CA LEU A 250 -24.61 -2.57 14.38
C LEU A 250 -23.31 -2.34 15.16
N VAL A 251 -22.23 -3.06 14.83
CA VAL A 251 -20.90 -2.87 15.45
C VAL A 251 -20.38 -1.45 15.22
N PHE A 252 -20.57 -0.91 14.02
CA PHE A 252 -20.25 0.49 13.72
C PHE A 252 -21.04 1.46 14.61
N ILE A 253 -22.36 1.26 14.74
CA ILE A 253 -23.22 2.10 15.58
C ILE A 253 -22.81 1.99 17.05
N ILE A 254 -22.50 0.79 17.55
CA ILE A 254 -21.99 0.61 18.92
C ILE A 254 -20.71 1.42 19.10
N GLY A 255 -19.75 1.31 18.18
CA GLY A 255 -18.52 2.09 18.25
C GLY A 255 -18.79 3.60 18.30
N LEU A 256 -19.69 4.10 17.46
CA LEU A 256 -20.09 5.51 17.47
C LEU A 256 -20.75 5.94 18.80
N VAL A 257 -21.61 5.10 19.37
CA VAL A 257 -22.25 5.36 20.66
C VAL A 257 -21.23 5.39 21.79
N VAL A 258 -20.29 4.43 21.80
CA VAL A 258 -19.20 4.37 22.78
C VAL A 258 -18.33 5.62 22.70
N LEU A 259 -17.98 6.04 21.47
CA LEU A 259 -17.23 7.27 21.22
C LEU A 259 -17.99 8.50 21.70
N ALA A 260 -19.30 8.60 21.42
CA ALA A 260 -20.13 9.71 21.88
C ALA A 260 -20.26 9.80 23.42
N TYR A 261 -20.13 8.67 24.12
CA TYR A 261 -20.09 8.65 25.59
C TYR A 261 -18.72 9.01 26.15
N GLY A 262 -17.64 8.68 25.45
CA GLY A 262 -16.27 9.06 25.81
C GLY A 262 -16.04 10.54 25.55
N GLU A 263 -16.09 10.93 24.28
CA GLU A 263 -15.78 12.27 23.81
C GLU A 263 -16.72 12.72 22.69
N LEU A 264 -17.63 13.66 23.01
CA LEU A 264 -18.60 14.18 22.05
C LEU A 264 -17.97 14.95 20.87
N VAL A 265 -16.77 15.52 21.06
CA VAL A 265 -16.07 16.28 20.01
C VAL A 265 -15.54 15.36 18.93
N GLU A 266 -15.00 14.20 19.32
CA GLU A 266 -14.49 13.19 18.40
C GLU A 266 -15.57 12.60 17.49
N VAL A 267 -16.85 12.67 17.89
CA VAL A 267 -17.97 12.17 17.06
C VAL A 267 -18.02 12.87 15.72
N VAL A 268 -17.56 14.12 15.61
CA VAL A 268 -17.48 14.84 14.33
C VAL A 268 -16.47 14.19 13.38
N GLU A 269 -15.46 13.53 13.92
CA GLU A 269 -14.38 12.89 13.19
C GLU A 269 -14.68 11.45 12.77
N PHE A 270 -15.88 10.93 13.05
CA PHE A 270 -16.26 9.55 12.76
C PHE A 270 -16.01 9.12 11.31
N LEU A 271 -16.03 10.05 10.35
CA LEU A 271 -15.74 9.79 8.94
C LEU A 271 -14.28 9.44 8.65
N ASN A 272 -13.36 9.70 9.59
CA ASN A 272 -11.95 9.36 9.45
C ASN A 272 -11.73 7.86 9.25
N VAL A 273 -12.59 7.00 9.80
CA VAL A 273 -12.52 5.54 9.56
C VAL A 273 -12.70 5.16 8.09
N LEU A 274 -13.41 5.99 7.31
CA LEU A 274 -13.56 5.83 5.88
C LEU A 274 -12.44 6.55 5.12
N VAL A 275 -12.25 7.84 5.42
CA VAL A 275 -11.34 8.72 4.66
C VAL A 275 -9.89 8.26 4.79
N ASN A 276 -9.46 7.83 5.97
CA ASN A 276 -8.07 7.40 6.19
C ASN A 276 -7.73 6.14 5.40
N VAL A 277 -8.65 5.17 5.28
CA VAL A 277 -8.43 3.99 4.45
C VAL A 277 -8.49 4.34 2.97
N LEU A 278 -9.45 5.16 2.54
CA LEU A 278 -9.51 5.59 1.14
C LEU A 278 -8.26 6.37 0.72
N SER A 279 -7.60 7.06 1.64
CA SER A 279 -6.31 7.71 1.41
C SER A 279 -5.20 6.74 0.97
N TYR A 280 -5.28 5.46 1.34
CA TYR A 280 -4.33 4.42 0.92
C TYR A 280 -4.49 4.03 -0.55
N THR A 281 -5.61 4.35 -1.20
CA THR A 281 -5.74 4.16 -2.67
C THR A 281 -4.66 4.90 -3.46
N ARG A 282 -4.02 5.90 -2.85
CA ARG A 282 -2.82 6.55 -3.40
C ARG A 282 -1.67 5.59 -3.67
N LEU A 283 -1.53 4.49 -2.92
CA LEU A 283 -0.52 3.45 -3.17
C LEU A 283 -0.68 2.88 -4.58
N ALA A 284 -1.89 2.43 -4.92
CA ALA A 284 -2.23 1.94 -6.25
C ALA A 284 -2.15 3.05 -7.31
N ALA A 285 -2.63 4.26 -7.02
CA ALA A 285 -2.60 5.36 -7.98
C ALA A 285 -1.15 5.71 -8.40
N VAL A 286 -0.22 5.76 -7.44
CA VAL A 286 1.20 6.02 -7.72
C VAL A 286 1.84 4.85 -8.48
N LEU A 287 1.52 3.61 -8.12
CA LEU A 287 1.98 2.41 -8.83
C LEU A 287 1.58 2.46 -10.30
N LEU A 288 0.29 2.67 -10.58
CA LEU A 288 -0.26 2.71 -11.92
C LEU A 288 0.28 3.90 -12.72
N ALA A 289 0.39 5.08 -12.10
CA ALA A 289 0.95 6.26 -12.75
C ALA A 289 2.41 6.04 -13.16
N LYS A 290 3.24 5.49 -12.24
CA LYS A 290 4.65 5.21 -12.55
C LYS A 290 4.79 4.18 -13.66
N ALA A 291 4.03 3.11 -13.57
CA ALA A 291 4.06 2.05 -14.57
C ALA A 291 3.58 2.59 -15.93
N GLY A 292 2.52 3.40 -15.98
CA GLY A 292 2.02 4.02 -17.21
C GLY A 292 2.99 5.01 -17.84
N MET A 293 3.71 5.79 -17.02
CA MET A 293 4.79 6.67 -17.49
C MET A 293 5.95 5.86 -18.08
N ALA A 294 6.40 4.81 -17.39
CA ALA A 294 7.47 3.94 -17.88
C ALA A 294 7.08 3.24 -19.19
N PHE A 295 5.84 2.75 -19.26
CA PHE A 295 5.26 2.16 -20.46
C PHE A 295 5.27 3.14 -21.64
N THR A 296 4.81 4.37 -21.44
CA THR A 296 4.79 5.42 -22.47
C THR A 296 6.21 5.77 -22.95
N VAL A 297 7.16 5.93 -22.04
CA VAL A 297 8.56 6.21 -22.40
C VAL A 297 9.17 5.06 -23.21
N ASN A 298 8.92 3.82 -22.79
CA ASN A 298 9.41 2.64 -23.50
C ASN A 298 8.74 2.47 -24.87
N LEU A 299 7.46 2.82 -25.00
CA LEU A 299 6.74 2.85 -26.27
C LEU A 299 7.36 3.88 -27.22
N LEU A 300 7.67 5.08 -26.74
CA LEU A 300 8.30 6.13 -27.54
C LEU A 300 9.72 5.76 -28.00
N PHE A 301 10.48 5.06 -27.15
CA PHE A 301 11.88 4.75 -27.44
C PHE A 301 12.07 3.46 -28.25
N PHE A 302 11.38 2.38 -27.90
CA PHE A 302 11.57 1.06 -28.52
C PHE A 302 10.50 0.71 -29.57
N GLY A 303 9.35 1.39 -29.55
CA GLY A 303 8.17 0.95 -30.29
C GLY A 303 7.56 -0.34 -29.72
N VAL A 304 6.30 -0.60 -30.08
CA VAL A 304 5.57 -1.82 -29.68
C VAL A 304 5.20 -2.60 -30.93
N TYR A 305 5.30 -3.92 -30.85
CA TYR A 305 4.59 -4.83 -31.75
C TYR A 305 3.55 -5.62 -30.95
N VAL A 306 2.35 -5.73 -31.52
CA VAL A 306 1.26 -6.53 -30.94
C VAL A 306 1.32 -7.93 -31.54
N THR A 307 1.31 -8.95 -30.69
CA THR A 307 1.06 -10.33 -31.12
C THR A 307 -0.32 -10.75 -30.61
N GLU A 308 -1.12 -11.35 -31.48
CA GLU A 308 -2.39 -11.97 -31.09
C GLU A 308 -2.10 -13.39 -30.60
N THR A 309 -2.32 -13.65 -29.31
CA THR A 309 -2.27 -15.01 -28.78
C THR A 309 -3.52 -15.77 -29.24
N SER A 310 -3.43 -17.09 -29.44
CA SER A 310 -4.52 -17.99 -29.86
C SER A 310 -5.80 -17.99 -29.00
N SER A 311 -5.83 -17.22 -27.90
CA SER A 311 -6.95 -16.95 -27.01
C SER A 311 -7.68 -15.62 -27.30
N GLY A 312 -7.27 -14.85 -28.30
CA GLY A 312 -7.91 -13.57 -28.68
C GLY A 312 -7.52 -12.38 -27.81
N ALA A 313 -6.51 -12.50 -26.95
CA ALA A 313 -5.93 -11.40 -26.18
C ALA A 313 -4.70 -10.82 -26.91
N ALA A 314 -4.65 -9.49 -27.05
CA ALA A 314 -3.53 -8.77 -27.64
C ALA A 314 -2.41 -8.58 -26.59
N GLU A 315 -1.25 -9.20 -26.81
CA GLU A 315 -0.06 -9.01 -25.99
C GLU A 315 0.87 -7.98 -26.63
N TRP A 316 1.26 -6.97 -25.84
CA TRP A 316 2.09 -5.85 -26.29
C TRP A 316 3.54 -6.17 -25.93
N HIS A 317 4.37 -6.41 -26.95
CA HIS A 317 5.80 -6.65 -26.75
C HIS A 317 6.59 -5.43 -27.19
N PHE A 318 7.52 -4.99 -26.34
CA PHE A 318 8.47 -3.95 -26.72
C PHE A 318 9.47 -4.49 -27.75
N GLY A 319 9.76 -3.70 -28.78
CA GLY A 319 10.70 -4.03 -29.86
C GLY A 319 12.17 -3.99 -29.42
N VAL A 320 12.57 -4.81 -28.44
CA VAL A 320 13.93 -4.78 -27.88
C VAL A 320 14.96 -5.52 -28.76
N SER A 321 14.52 -6.40 -29.66
CA SER A 321 15.42 -7.31 -30.40
C SER A 321 15.90 -6.78 -31.76
N HIS A 322 15.19 -5.84 -32.38
CA HIS A 322 15.51 -5.31 -33.71
C HIS A 322 15.27 -3.80 -33.79
N SER A 323 15.82 -3.11 -34.78
CA SER A 323 15.60 -1.66 -34.95
C SER A 323 14.12 -1.38 -35.27
N PRO A 324 13.57 -0.21 -34.89
CA PRO A 324 12.17 0.15 -35.18
C PRO A 324 11.81 0.03 -36.68
N ALA A 325 12.79 0.23 -37.57
CA ALA A 325 12.62 0.08 -39.02
C ALA A 325 12.37 -1.38 -39.47
N TYR A 326 12.89 -2.38 -38.75
CA TYR A 326 12.69 -3.79 -39.06
C TYR A 326 11.25 -4.24 -38.81
N TYR A 327 10.62 -3.72 -37.75
CA TYR A 327 9.24 -4.05 -37.37
C TYR A 327 8.19 -3.42 -38.30
N LEU A 328 8.51 -2.25 -38.87
CA LEU A 328 7.69 -1.61 -39.91
C LEU A 328 7.65 -2.41 -41.22
N ASP A 329 8.73 -3.13 -41.55
CA ASP A 329 8.87 -3.87 -42.82
C ASP A 329 8.25 -5.29 -42.76
N HIS A 330 8.10 -5.87 -41.56
CA HIS A 330 7.59 -7.24 -41.36
C HIS A 330 6.11 -7.34 -40.99
N GLY A 331 5.34 -6.25 -41.14
CA GLY A 331 3.87 -6.30 -41.06
C GLY A 331 3.30 -6.59 -39.67
N TYR A 332 4.07 -6.36 -38.60
CA TYR A 332 3.49 -6.24 -37.28
C TYR A 332 2.77 -4.90 -37.24
N HIS A 333 1.44 -4.92 -37.11
CA HIS A 333 0.63 -3.73 -36.97
C HIS A 333 0.99 -3.01 -35.67
N GLY A 334 2.11 -2.30 -35.67
CA GLY A 334 2.27 -1.11 -34.86
C GLY A 334 1.29 -0.11 -35.45
N GLU A 335 0.07 -0.10 -34.92
CA GLU A 335 -0.80 1.04 -35.10
C GLU A 335 0.01 2.24 -34.64
N ALA A 336 0.48 3.00 -35.61
CA ALA A 336 1.09 4.28 -35.36
C ALA A 336 0.07 5.02 -34.51
N VAL A 337 0.42 5.29 -33.25
CA VAL A 337 -0.31 6.22 -32.40
C VAL A 337 -0.06 7.61 -33.00
N THR A 338 -0.67 7.83 -34.16
CA THR A 338 -0.83 9.11 -34.83
C THR A 338 -2.30 9.45 -34.74
N GLU A 339 -2.78 9.66 -33.52
CA GLU A 339 -3.73 10.72 -33.21
C GLU A 339 -3.81 10.85 -31.69
N VAL A 340 -3.58 12.10 -31.26
CA VAL A 340 -3.59 12.58 -29.87
C VAL A 340 -5.03 12.83 -29.42
#